data_AF-A0A2N7HKH0-F1
#
_entry.id   AF-A0A2N7HKH0-F1
#
_cell.length_a   1.000
_cell.length_b   1.000
_cell.length_c   1.000
_cell.angle_alpha   90.00
_cell.angle_beta   90.00
_cell.angle_gamma   90.00
#
_symmetry.space_group_name_H-M   'P 1'
#
loop_
_entity.id
_entity.type
_entity.pdbx_description
1 polymer ?
#
loop_
_entity_poly.entity_id
_entity_poly.type
_entity_poly.pdbx_seq_one_letter_code
_entity_poly.pdbx_strand_id
1 'polypeptide(L)'
;MNKVAEALATDFVKKSWALQVQGDTSRAEILKKHKKLIDQGKTSVLFGTGSFSEGLDLPGELLENLVITKIPFGVPTSPVEQAHSEYIESRGGNPFMQITVPEASKKLIQSVGRLLRKERDSGKVTILDRRIVTKRYGKSLLDSLPPFKRTIKY
;
A
#
# COMPACT_ATOMS: atom_id res chain seq x y z
N MET A 1 10.31 -8.92 4.29
CA MET A 1 10.15 -7.65 5.03
C MET A 1 11.41 -7.35 5.81
N ASN A 2 11.77 -8.16 6.83
CA ASN A 2 12.90 -7.91 7.73
C ASN A 2 14.23 -7.68 7.01
N LYS A 3 14.63 -8.55 6.08
CA LYS A 3 15.84 -8.36 5.24
C LYS A 3 15.89 -7.00 4.52
N VAL A 4 14.75 -6.49 4.07
CA VAL A 4 14.67 -5.18 3.40
C VAL A 4 14.75 -4.06 4.42
N ALA A 5 14.10 -4.20 5.58
CA ALA A 5 14.20 -3.23 6.66
C ALA A 5 15.64 -3.07 7.16
N GLU A 6 16.36 -4.19 7.34
CA GLU A 6 17.78 -4.21 7.70
C GLU A 6 18.64 -3.49 6.65
N ALA A 7 18.43 -3.79 5.36
CA ALA A 7 19.17 -3.14 4.28
C ALA A 7 18.89 -1.62 4.20
N LEU A 8 17.66 -1.19 4.49
CA LEU A 8 17.29 0.23 4.51
C LEU A 8 17.80 0.97 5.74
N ALA A 9 18.00 0.28 6.86
CA ALA A 9 18.38 0.90 8.13
C ALA A 9 19.68 1.72 8.01
N THR A 10 20.69 1.19 7.31
CA THR A 10 21.98 1.88 7.12
C THR A 10 21.82 3.22 6.40
N ASP A 11 21.06 3.24 5.31
CA ASP A 11 20.83 4.47 4.54
C ASP A 11 19.93 5.46 5.28
N PHE A 12 18.96 4.95 6.05
CA PHE A 12 18.06 5.80 6.82
C PHE A 12 18.79 6.46 7.98
N VAL A 13 19.70 5.75 8.65
CA VAL A 13 20.59 6.34 9.67
C VAL A 13 21.44 7.46 9.07
N LYS A 14 22.07 7.24 7.91
CA LYS A 14 22.85 8.29 7.22
C LYS A 14 22.03 9.54 6.89
N LYS A 15 20.75 9.36 6.56
CA LYS A 15 19.81 10.46 6.29
C LYS A 15 19.12 11.02 7.53
N SER A 16 19.43 10.50 8.71
CA SER A 16 18.72 10.85 9.96
C SER A 16 17.20 10.59 9.90
N TRP A 17 16.79 9.55 9.17
CA TRP A 17 15.40 9.10 9.07
C TRP A 17 15.13 7.98 10.07
N ALA A 18 13.99 8.04 10.73
CA ALA A 18 13.59 7.02 11.70
C ALA A 18 12.72 5.93 11.07
N LEU A 19 13.22 4.71 11.02
CA LEU A 19 12.47 3.53 10.55
C LEU A 19 11.65 2.92 11.68
N GLN A 20 10.33 2.76 11.49
CA GLN A 20 9.45 2.02 12.39
C GLN A 20 8.93 0.77 11.68
N VAL A 21 9.33 -0.42 12.12
CA VAL A 21 9.00 -1.68 11.44
C VAL A 21 7.86 -2.40 12.15
N GLN A 22 6.89 -2.90 11.37
CA GLN A 22 5.83 -3.76 11.89
C GLN A 22 6.43 -5.01 12.54
N GLY A 23 6.10 -5.22 13.82
CA GLY A 23 6.55 -6.39 14.59
C GLY A 23 7.64 -6.09 15.62
N ASP A 24 8.31 -4.93 15.54
CA ASP A 24 9.34 -4.54 16.53
C ASP A 24 8.73 -4.23 17.90
N THR A 25 7.61 -3.51 17.90
CA THR A 25 6.82 -3.19 19.10
C THR A 25 5.33 -3.22 18.76
N SER A 26 4.47 -2.91 19.73
CA SER A 26 3.03 -2.85 19.48
C SER A 26 2.70 -1.81 18.40
N ARG A 27 1.66 -2.06 17.61
CA ARG A 27 1.19 -1.11 16.58
C ARG A 27 0.92 0.28 17.17
N ALA A 28 0.35 0.34 18.38
CA ALA A 28 0.08 1.59 19.07
C ALA A 28 1.36 2.38 19.39
N GLU A 29 2.41 1.70 19.84
CA GLU A 29 3.70 2.34 20.13
C GLU A 29 4.42 2.83 18.87
N ILE A 30 4.38 2.04 17.79
CA ILE A 30 4.92 2.43 16.48
C ILE A 30 4.29 3.75 16.02
N LEU A 31 2.95 3.83 16.07
CA LEU A 31 2.22 5.03 15.64
C LEU A 31 2.47 6.21 16.57
N LYS A 32 2.52 5.98 17.88
CA LYS A 32 2.85 7.02 18.86
C LYS A 32 4.25 7.60 18.61
N LYS A 33 5.24 6.75 18.35
CA LYS A 33 6.62 7.17 18.07
C LYS A 33 6.72 7.89 16.73
N HIS A 34 6.06 7.37 15.70
CA HIS A 34 5.97 8.02 14.39
C HIS A 34 5.42 9.45 14.52
N LYS A 35 4.25 9.61 15.16
CA LYS A 35 3.64 10.92 15.39
C LYS A 35 4.58 11.87 16.14
N LYS A 36 5.18 11.41 17.24
CA LYS A 36 6.13 12.22 18.02
C LYS A 36 7.33 12.71 17.19
N LEU A 37 7.81 11.90 16.26
CA LEU A 37 8.94 12.27 15.40
C LEU A 37 8.53 13.31 14.35
N ILE A 38 7.36 13.14 13.73
CA ILE A 38 6.80 14.12 12.79
C ILE A 38 6.55 15.46 13.50
N ASP A 39 5.94 15.44 14.69
CA ASP A 39 5.71 16.65 15.51
C ASP A 39 7.03 17.39 15.89
N GLN A 40 8.17 16.69 15.83
CA GLN A 40 9.52 17.26 16.05
C GLN A 40 10.22 17.70 14.75
N GLY A 41 9.52 17.67 13.61
CA GLY A 41 10.08 17.99 12.29
C GLY A 41 11.05 16.94 11.76
N LYS A 42 11.03 15.71 12.29
CA LYS A 42 11.92 14.62 11.85
C LYS A 42 11.21 13.72 10.85
N THR A 43 11.95 13.22 9.87
CA THR A 43 11.42 12.21 8.94
C THR A 43 11.26 10.86 9.63
N SER A 44 10.06 10.29 9.57
CA SER A 44 9.76 8.95 10.07
C SER A 44 9.08 8.10 9.00
N VAL A 45 9.49 6.85 8.87
CA VAL A 45 8.98 5.90 7.88
C VAL A 45 8.35 4.71 8.59
N LEU A 46 7.07 4.48 8.31
CA LEU A 46 6.35 3.28 8.70
C LEU A 46 6.61 2.18 7.65
N PHE A 47 7.12 1.04 8.07
CA PHE A 47 7.47 -0.07 7.17
C PHE A 47 6.77 -1.35 7.63
N GLY A 48 5.88 -1.88 6.79
CA GLY A 48 5.07 -3.03 7.13
C GLY A 48 4.44 -3.71 5.92
N THR A 49 3.72 -4.79 6.19
CA THR A 49 2.87 -5.48 5.22
C THR A 49 1.54 -4.75 5.04
N GLY A 50 0.74 -5.17 4.05
CA GLY A 50 -0.56 -4.55 3.78
C GLY A 50 -1.49 -4.49 4.99
N SER A 51 -1.47 -5.51 5.85
CA SER A 51 -2.28 -5.57 7.08
C SER A 51 -1.93 -4.48 8.09
N PHE A 52 -0.71 -3.94 8.05
CA PHE A 52 -0.33 -2.83 8.90
C PHE A 52 -1.14 -1.57 8.57
N SER A 53 -1.45 -1.36 7.28
CA SER A 53 -2.18 -0.19 6.80
C SER A 53 -3.68 -0.22 7.11
N GLU A 54 -4.22 -1.37 7.51
CA GLU A 54 -5.63 -1.54 7.79
C GLU A 54 -6.04 -0.79 9.07
N GLY A 55 -7.03 0.09 8.94
CA GLY A 55 -7.53 0.89 10.05
C GLY A 55 -6.55 1.98 10.54
N LEU A 56 -5.49 2.28 9.79
CA LEU A 56 -4.61 3.40 10.14
C LEU A 56 -5.31 4.75 9.92
N ASP A 57 -5.03 5.67 10.83
CA ASP A 57 -5.48 7.05 10.79
C ASP A 57 -4.25 7.97 10.84
N LEU A 58 -3.80 8.42 9.67
CA LEU A 58 -2.59 9.25 9.49
C LEU A 58 -2.92 10.49 8.63
N PRO A 59 -3.59 11.51 9.20
CA PRO A 59 -3.96 12.72 8.46
C PRO A 59 -2.76 13.65 8.27
N GLY A 60 -2.74 14.39 7.15
CA GLY A 60 -1.77 15.44 6.87
C GLY A 60 -0.32 14.95 6.88
N GLU A 61 0.54 15.66 7.60
CA GLU A 61 2.00 15.43 7.66
C GLU A 61 2.40 14.03 8.16
N LEU A 62 1.46 13.30 8.78
CA LEU A 62 1.68 11.91 9.20
C LEU A 62 1.75 10.92 8.02
N LEU A 63 1.25 11.30 6.84
CA LEU A 63 1.41 10.49 5.64
C LEU A 63 1.34 11.35 4.37
N GLU A 64 2.50 11.75 3.87
CA GLU A 64 2.62 12.49 2.61
C GLU A 64 3.14 11.62 1.45
N ASN A 65 3.77 10.48 1.77
CA ASN A 65 4.38 9.58 0.81
C ASN A 65 3.94 8.14 1.07
N LEU A 66 3.15 7.58 0.16
CA LEU A 66 2.74 6.19 0.18
C LEU A 66 3.54 5.39 -0.85
N VAL A 67 4.29 4.39 -0.39
CA VAL A 67 5.07 3.49 -1.27
C VAL A 67 4.44 2.10 -1.27
N ILE A 68 3.99 1.66 -2.45
CA ILE A 68 3.39 0.35 -2.67
C ILE A 68 4.40 -0.49 -3.45
N THR A 69 5.00 -1.46 -2.78
CA THR A 69 6.05 -2.31 -3.37
C THR A 69 5.49 -3.32 -4.37
N LYS A 70 4.25 -3.77 -4.17
CA LYS A 70 3.58 -4.77 -5.00
C LYS A 70 2.07 -4.53 -5.02
N ILE A 71 1.41 -4.82 -6.15
CA ILE A 71 -0.06 -4.80 -6.24
C ILE A 71 -0.64 -5.83 -5.25
N PRO A 72 -1.60 -5.46 -4.39
CA PRO A 72 -2.10 -6.29 -3.29
C PRO A 72 -3.11 -7.34 -3.76
N PHE A 73 -2.69 -8.24 -4.65
CA PHE A 73 -3.51 -9.37 -5.06
C PHE A 73 -3.76 -10.30 -3.87
N GLY A 74 -5.03 -10.61 -3.61
CA GLY A 74 -5.41 -11.68 -2.69
C GLY A 74 -5.06 -13.05 -3.27
N VAL A 75 -4.80 -14.00 -2.39
CA VAL A 75 -4.87 -15.42 -2.73
C VAL A 75 -6.20 -15.90 -2.18
N PRO A 76 -7.09 -16.48 -3.01
CA PRO A 76 -8.32 -17.08 -2.49
C PRO A 76 -7.94 -18.28 -1.62
N THR A 77 -8.09 -18.11 -0.31
CA THR A 77 -7.74 -19.15 0.67
C THR A 77 -8.97 -19.73 1.36
N SER A 78 -10.14 -19.09 1.22
CA SER A 78 -11.37 -19.63 1.77
C SER A 78 -12.03 -20.63 0.81
N PRO A 79 -12.71 -21.67 1.33
CA PRO A 79 -13.48 -22.60 0.48
C PRO A 79 -14.54 -21.91 -0.38
N VAL A 80 -15.12 -20.81 0.12
CA VAL A 80 -16.14 -20.03 -0.60
C VAL A 80 -15.53 -19.29 -1.80
N GLU A 81 -14.37 -18.65 -1.62
CA GLU A 81 -13.66 -17.97 -2.73
C GLU A 81 -13.20 -18.97 -3.79
N GLN A 82 -12.78 -20.17 -3.37
CA GLN A 82 -12.40 -21.26 -4.28
C GLN A 82 -13.60 -21.73 -5.10
N ALA A 83 -14.72 -22.06 -4.45
CA ALA A 83 -15.94 -22.47 -5.15
C ALA A 83 -16.46 -21.39 -6.12
N HIS A 84 -16.35 -20.12 -5.75
CA HIS A 84 -16.73 -19.02 -6.64
C HIS A 84 -15.78 -18.90 -7.85
N SER A 85 -14.48 -19.13 -7.65
CA SER A 85 -13.51 -19.17 -8.74
C SER A 85 -13.78 -20.33 -9.70
N GLU A 86 -14.01 -21.53 -9.17
CA GLU A 86 -14.39 -22.72 -9.96
C GLU A 86 -15.69 -22.49 -10.74
N TYR A 87 -16.68 -21.85 -10.14
CA TYR A 87 -17.92 -21.49 -10.83
C TYR A 87 -17.68 -20.57 -12.03
N ILE A 88 -16.87 -19.51 -11.87
CA ILE A 88 -16.51 -18.61 -12.96
C ILE A 88 -15.76 -19.34 -14.07
N GLU A 89 -14.81 -20.22 -13.72
CA GLU A 89 -14.07 -21.03 -14.69
C GLU A 89 -14.98 -21.99 -15.45
N SER A 90 -15.91 -22.67 -14.77
CA SER A 90 -16.89 -23.58 -15.39
C SER A 90 -17.78 -22.89 -16.42
N ARG A 91 -17.93 -21.57 -16.34
CA ARG A 91 -18.69 -20.71 -17.27
C ARG A 91 -17.80 -20.09 -18.37
N GLY A 92 -16.52 -20.49 -18.45
CA GLY A 92 -15.53 -19.95 -19.40
C GLY A 92 -14.98 -18.58 -19.03
N GLY A 93 -15.19 -18.13 -17.79
CA GLY A 93 -14.70 -16.85 -17.28
C GLY A 93 -13.25 -16.91 -16.78
N ASN A 94 -12.75 -15.76 -16.32
CA ASN A 94 -11.42 -15.63 -15.72
C ASN A 94 -11.55 -15.07 -14.29
N PRO A 95 -11.42 -15.91 -13.23
CA PRO A 95 -11.56 -15.46 -11.84
C PRO A 95 -10.54 -14.39 -11.45
N PHE A 96 -9.32 -14.45 -11.99
CA PHE A 96 -8.33 -13.42 -11.72
C PHE A 96 -8.80 -12.04 -12.17
N MET A 97 -9.42 -11.94 -13.36
CA MET A 97 -9.95 -10.68 -13.88
C MET A 97 -11.25 -10.25 -13.20
N GLN A 98 -12.11 -11.20 -12.78
CA GLN A 98 -13.44 -10.90 -12.25
C GLN A 98 -13.51 -10.78 -10.73
N ILE A 99 -12.56 -11.39 -10.01
CA ILE A 99 -12.49 -11.38 -8.54
C ILE A 99 -11.19 -10.69 -8.10
N THR A 100 -10.04 -11.28 -8.43
CA THR A 100 -8.75 -10.88 -7.84
C THR A 100 -8.34 -9.45 -8.20
N VAL A 101 -8.58 -9.01 -9.44
CA VAL A 101 -8.30 -7.63 -9.88
C VAL A 101 -9.21 -6.61 -9.17
N PRO A 102 -10.54 -6.77 -9.14
CA PRO A 102 -11.43 -5.92 -8.34
C PRO A 102 -11.06 -5.84 -6.85
N GLU A 103 -10.70 -6.95 -6.22
CA GLU A 103 -10.26 -6.94 -4.81
C GLU A 103 -8.97 -6.16 -4.61
N ALA A 104 -7.99 -6.34 -5.50
CA ALA A 104 -6.76 -5.57 -5.47
C ALA A 104 -7.02 -4.07 -5.71
N SER A 105 -7.95 -3.73 -6.60
CA SER A 105 -8.41 -2.33 -6.81
C SER A 105 -8.96 -1.75 -5.51
N LYS A 106 -9.88 -2.46 -4.84
CA LYS A 106 -10.45 -2.02 -3.56
C LYS A 106 -9.37 -1.77 -2.51
N LYS A 107 -8.42 -2.69 -2.35
CA LYS A 107 -7.30 -2.54 -1.42
C LYS A 107 -6.41 -1.34 -1.77
N LEU A 108 -6.10 -1.14 -3.05
CA LEU A 108 -5.33 0.03 -3.51
C LEU A 108 -6.05 1.35 -3.21
N ILE A 109 -7.35 1.44 -3.51
CA ILE A 109 -8.18 2.62 -3.21
C ILE A 109 -8.16 2.90 -1.72
N GLN A 110 -8.32 1.87 -0.88
CA GLN A 110 -8.29 2.02 0.57
C GLN A 110 -6.93 2.51 1.08
N SER A 111 -5.81 1.98 0.56
CA SER A 111 -4.47 2.45 0.94
C SER A 111 -4.23 3.89 0.49
N VAL A 112 -4.62 4.23 -0.74
CA VAL A 112 -4.47 5.59 -1.28
C VAL A 112 -5.38 6.60 -0.57
N GLY A 113 -6.58 6.19 -0.14
CA GLY A 113 -7.47 7.01 0.67
C GLY A 113 -6.92 7.36 2.05
N ARG A 114 -5.86 6.69 2.51
CA ARG A 114 -5.14 7.10 3.74
C ARG A 114 -4.26 8.32 3.51
N LEU A 115 -3.79 8.53 2.28
CA LEU A 115 -2.97 9.67 1.90
C LEU A 115 -3.80 10.96 1.75
N LEU A 116 -5.03 10.85 1.25
CA LEU A 116 -5.91 11.99 0.95
C LEU A 116 -7.15 11.94 1.86
N ARG A 117 -7.05 12.45 3.09
CA ARG A 117 -8.15 12.39 4.08
C ARG A 117 -8.92 13.69 4.21
N LYS A 118 -8.24 14.83 4.15
CA LYS A 118 -8.81 16.18 4.22
C LYS A 118 -8.63 16.90 2.88
N GLU A 119 -9.43 17.92 2.63
CA GLU A 119 -9.38 18.71 1.38
C GLU A 119 -8.02 19.34 1.10
N ARG A 120 -7.24 19.62 2.15
CA ARG A 120 -5.91 20.22 2.07
C ARG A 120 -4.78 19.19 2.05
N ASP A 121 -5.09 17.91 2.21
CA ASP A 121 -4.08 16.87 2.17
C ASP A 121 -3.54 16.75 0.74
N SER A 122 -2.23 16.65 0.62
CA SER A 122 -1.55 16.41 -0.64
C SER A 122 -0.47 15.36 -0.41
N GLY A 123 -0.10 14.65 -1.46
CA GLY A 123 0.92 13.63 -1.31
C GLY A 123 1.22 12.89 -2.58
N LYS A 124 2.10 11.91 -2.45
CA LYS A 124 2.61 11.11 -3.55
C LYS A 124 2.39 9.63 -3.28
N VAL A 125 1.83 8.93 -4.27
CA VAL A 125 1.80 7.47 -4.31
C VAL A 125 2.89 6.99 -5.27
N THR A 126 3.80 6.14 -4.78
CA THR A 126 4.83 5.49 -5.59
C THR A 126 4.54 3.99 -5.65
N ILE A 127 4.22 3.47 -6.83
CA ILE A 127 3.99 2.05 -7.06
C ILE A 127 5.22 1.46 -7.75
N LEU A 128 5.90 0.52 -7.10
CA LEU A 128 7.13 -0.11 -7.61
C LEU A 128 6.85 -1.35 -8.47
N ASP A 129 5.59 -1.74 -8.61
CA ASP A 129 5.18 -2.92 -9.37
C ASP A 129 4.97 -2.58 -10.86
N ARG A 130 5.91 -3.00 -11.72
CA ARG A 130 5.86 -2.75 -13.17
C ARG A 130 4.62 -3.34 -13.85
N ARG A 131 3.89 -4.26 -13.21
CA ARG A 131 2.62 -4.81 -13.74
C ARG A 131 1.52 -3.76 -13.85
N ILE A 132 1.59 -2.67 -13.06
CA ILE A 132 0.62 -1.58 -13.13
C ILE A 132 0.62 -0.86 -14.49
N VAL A 133 1.75 -0.91 -15.22
CA VAL A 133 1.88 -0.32 -16.56
C VAL A 133 1.95 -1.37 -17.68
N THR A 134 2.48 -2.57 -17.40
CA THR A 134 2.71 -3.59 -18.44
C THR A 134 1.52 -4.53 -18.66
N LYS A 135 0.61 -4.68 -17.70
CA LYS A 135 -0.53 -5.59 -17.80
C LYS A 135 -1.82 -4.84 -18.13
N ARG A 136 -2.71 -5.49 -18.91
CA ARG A 136 -3.99 -4.91 -19.36
C ARG A 136 -4.85 -4.39 -18.20
N TYR A 137 -4.89 -5.12 -17.08
CA TYR A 137 -5.63 -4.71 -15.88
C TYR A 137 -5.06 -3.45 -15.21
N GLY A 138 -3.78 -3.13 -15.44
CA GLY A 138 -3.08 -2.04 -14.76
C GLY A 138 -3.74 -0.69 -15.02
N LYS A 139 -4.21 -0.46 -16.26
CA LYS A 139 -5.01 0.72 -16.60
C LYS A 139 -6.27 0.84 -15.75
N SER A 140 -7.04 -0.25 -15.60
CA SER A 140 -8.24 -0.26 -14.78
C SER A 140 -7.95 0.03 -13.30
N LEU A 141 -6.83 -0.47 -12.77
CA LEU A 141 -6.41 -0.17 -11.40
C LEU A 141 -6.04 1.30 -11.22
N LEU A 142 -5.37 1.91 -12.19
CA LEU A 142 -5.01 3.32 -12.14
C LEU A 142 -6.22 4.24 -12.30
N ASP A 143 -7.17 3.87 -13.15
CA ASP A 143 -8.38 4.64 -13.43
C ASP A 143 -9.39 4.57 -12.28
N SER A 144 -9.26 3.59 -11.37
CA SER A 144 -10.05 3.54 -10.13
C SER A 144 -9.49 4.40 -8.99
N LEU A 145 -8.27 4.94 -9.13
CA LEU A 145 -7.68 5.84 -8.15
C LEU A 145 -8.15 7.28 -8.38
N PRO A 146 -8.06 8.16 -7.36
CA PRO A 146 -8.20 9.60 -7.56
C PRO A 146 -7.34 10.12 -8.73
N PRO A 147 -7.70 11.26 -9.35
CA PRO A 147 -7.06 11.75 -10.58
C PRO A 147 -5.66 12.35 -10.31
N PHE A 148 -4.70 11.52 -9.90
CA PHE A 148 -3.32 11.91 -9.72
C PHE A 148 -2.65 12.24 -11.05
N LYS A 149 -1.77 13.24 -11.04
CA LYS A 149 -0.77 13.41 -12.10
C LYS A 149 0.14 12.18 -12.13
N ARG A 150 0.15 11.47 -13.25
CA ARG A 150 0.91 10.23 -13.42
C ARG A 150 2.30 10.53 -13.99
N THR A 151 3.34 9.87 -13.48
CA THR A 151 4.71 9.92 -14.02
C THR A 151 5.27 8.52 -14.03
N ILE A 152 5.65 8.02 -15.21
CA ILE A 152 6.21 6.68 -15.39
C ILE A 152 7.71 6.83 -15.63
N LYS A 153 8.52 6.19 -14.78
CA LYS A 153 9.97 6.09 -14.95
C LYS A 153 10.31 4.67 -15.39
N TYR A 154 11.10 4.55 -16.45
CA TYR A 154 11.43 3.28 -17.11
C TYR A 154 12.72 2.66 -16.62
#